data_AF-A0A2V8FKE4-F1
#
_entry.id   AF-A0A2V8FKE4-F1
#
_cell.length_a   1.000
_cell.length_b   1.000
_cell.length_c   1.000
_cell.angle_alpha   90.00
_cell.angle_beta   90.00
_cell.angle_gamma   90.00
#
_symmetry.space_group_name_H-M   'P 1'
#
loop_
_entity.id
_entity.type
_entity.pdbx_description
1 polymer ?
#
loop_
_entity_poly.entity_id
_entity_poly.type
_entity_poly.pdbx_seq_one_letter_code
_entity_poly.pdbx_strand_id
1 'polypeptide(L)'
;MKKKSRFLQVPVEPFVLADGLTAEEILKRMERISFQGRNLGAAHRIWRKMLEDDVTIFLGLAGALSAGGLRLIVAHLISNRYVDCLVSTGANLYHDLHETRGQHHYIGSPHSDDAALAKERIDRVYDTFASEEEFIGNDNWIAEFA
;
A
#
# COMPACT_ATOMS: atom_id res chain seq x y z
N MET A 1 -11.34 29.49 -37.39
CA MET A 1 -11.14 29.60 -35.92
C MET A 1 -9.66 29.47 -35.62
N LYS A 2 -9.04 30.45 -34.95
CA LYS A 2 -7.62 30.33 -34.51
C LYS A 2 -7.49 29.06 -33.66
N LYS A 3 -6.50 28.21 -33.94
CA LYS A 3 -6.14 27.09 -33.06
C LYS A 3 -6.03 27.66 -31.64
N LYS A 4 -6.86 27.19 -30.70
CA LYS A 4 -6.75 27.57 -29.30
C LYS A 4 -5.31 27.30 -28.81
N SER A 5 -4.90 28.01 -27.77
CA SER A 5 -3.56 27.94 -27.15
C SER A 5 -2.99 26.52 -27.06
N ARG A 6 -1.66 26.39 -27.12
CA ARG A 6 -0.92 25.12 -26.90
C ARG A 6 -1.22 24.45 -25.56
N PHE A 7 -1.82 25.17 -24.62
CA PHE A 7 -2.23 24.64 -23.31
C PHE A 7 -3.60 23.94 -23.32
N LEU A 8 -4.41 24.09 -24.37
CA LEU A 8 -5.78 23.54 -24.46
C LEU A 8 -5.86 22.42 -25.53
N GLN A 9 -4.96 21.45 -25.44
CA GLN A 9 -4.85 20.36 -26.44
C GLN A 9 -5.53 19.07 -25.99
N VAL A 10 -5.49 18.77 -24.69
CA VAL A 10 -5.99 17.50 -24.15
C VAL A 10 -7.12 17.81 -23.16
N PRO A 11 -8.39 17.63 -23.56
CA PRO A 11 -9.51 17.82 -22.64
C PRO A 11 -9.55 16.72 -21.59
N VAL A 12 -10.17 17.03 -20.45
CA VAL A 12 -10.62 16.02 -19.49
C VAL A 12 -11.80 15.27 -20.12
N GLU A 13 -11.82 13.96 -19.95
CA GLU A 13 -12.94 13.13 -20.39
C GLU A 13 -13.75 12.71 -19.15
N PRO A 14 -15.08 12.98 -19.11
CA PRO A 14 -15.93 12.50 -18.03
C PRO A 14 -15.90 10.97 -17.92
N PHE A 15 -15.84 10.44 -16.70
CA PHE A 15 -15.91 9.00 -16.49
C PHE A 15 -17.33 8.50 -16.80
N VAL A 16 -17.45 7.66 -17.83
CA VAL A 16 -18.72 7.02 -18.20
C VAL A 16 -18.77 5.62 -17.60
N LEU A 17 -19.81 5.35 -16.81
CA LEU A 17 -20.10 4.02 -16.30
C LEU A 17 -20.66 3.15 -17.43
N ALA A 18 -20.23 1.90 -17.47
CA ALA A 18 -20.76 0.87 -18.34
C ALA A 18 -20.81 -0.45 -17.58
N ASP A 19 -21.70 -1.34 -17.98
CA ASP A 19 -21.79 -2.66 -17.36
C ASP A 19 -20.57 -3.51 -17.77
N GLY A 20 -20.08 -4.31 -16.82
CA GLY A 20 -18.99 -5.26 -17.07
C GLY A 20 -17.58 -4.66 -17.19
N LEU A 21 -17.35 -3.43 -16.70
CA LEU A 21 -16.01 -2.84 -16.70
C LEU A 21 -15.04 -3.65 -15.83
N THR A 22 -13.89 -4.01 -16.42
CA THR A 22 -12.78 -4.61 -15.68
C THR A 22 -12.03 -3.55 -14.88
N ALA A 23 -11.29 -3.96 -13.84
CA ALA A 23 -10.43 -3.05 -13.09
C ALA A 23 -9.43 -2.30 -13.99
N GLU A 24 -8.86 -3.00 -14.97
CA GLU A 24 -7.96 -2.40 -15.96
C GLU A 24 -8.65 -1.28 -16.75
N GLU A 25 -9.87 -1.51 -17.25
CA GLU A 25 -10.60 -0.53 -18.04
C GLU A 25 -11.00 0.69 -17.19
N ILE A 26 -11.37 0.47 -15.93
CA ILE A 26 -11.61 1.54 -14.96
C ILE A 26 -10.35 2.41 -14.82
N LEU A 27 -9.18 1.79 -14.59
CA LEU A 27 -7.92 2.50 -14.40
C LEU A 27 -7.48 3.27 -15.66
N LYS A 28 -7.66 2.70 -16.86
CA LYS A 28 -7.41 3.39 -18.14
C LYS A 28 -8.28 4.64 -18.29
N ARG A 29 -9.58 4.53 -17.98
CA ARG A 29 -10.50 5.69 -18.01
C ARG A 29 -10.12 6.73 -16.96
N MET A 30 -9.69 6.30 -15.77
CA MET A 30 -9.25 7.20 -14.71
C MET A 30 -8.03 8.06 -15.11
N GLU A 31 -7.16 7.59 -16.01
CA GLU A 31 -6.05 8.40 -16.53
C GLU A 31 -6.52 9.67 -17.27
N ARG A 32 -7.76 9.69 -17.79
CA ARG A 32 -8.34 10.84 -18.51
C ARG A 32 -9.15 11.79 -17.62
N ILE A 33 -9.42 11.43 -16.37
CA ILE A 33 -10.07 12.31 -15.37
C ILE A 33 -9.05 13.16 -14.61
N SER A 34 -9.46 13.90 -13.57
CA SER A 34 -8.59 14.74 -12.71
C SER A 34 -8.29 14.12 -11.34
N PHE A 35 -7.40 14.79 -10.59
CA PHE A 35 -7.01 14.42 -9.21
C PHE A 35 -6.34 13.03 -9.13
N GLN A 36 -6.61 12.28 -8.06
CA GLN A 36 -5.96 10.99 -7.81
C GLN A 36 -6.37 9.90 -8.82
N GLY A 37 -7.49 10.07 -9.53
CA GLY A 37 -7.84 9.16 -10.61
C GLY A 37 -6.78 9.12 -11.71
N ARG A 38 -6.30 10.30 -12.10
CA ARG A 38 -5.23 10.41 -13.12
C ARG A 38 -3.95 9.72 -12.66
N ASN A 39 -3.57 9.95 -11.41
CA ASN A 39 -2.36 9.38 -10.82
C ASN A 39 -2.45 7.85 -10.76
N LEU A 40 -3.59 7.31 -10.35
CA LEU A 40 -3.80 5.86 -10.25
C LEU A 40 -3.80 5.19 -11.64
N GLY A 41 -4.46 5.80 -12.64
CA GLY A 41 -4.42 5.33 -14.02
C GLY A 41 -3.00 5.35 -14.61
N ALA A 42 -2.27 6.44 -14.38
CA ALA A 42 -0.88 6.56 -14.79
C ALA A 42 0.03 5.53 -14.10
N ALA A 43 -0.15 5.30 -12.79
CA ALA A 43 0.60 4.29 -12.04
C ALA A 43 0.38 2.89 -12.61
N HIS A 44 -0.87 2.53 -12.89
CA HIS A 44 -1.21 1.26 -13.55
C HIS A 44 -0.51 1.11 -14.92
N ARG A 45 -0.55 2.15 -15.77
CA ARG A 45 0.11 2.11 -17.08
C ARG A 45 1.63 1.96 -16.96
N ILE A 46 2.25 2.68 -16.03
CA ILE A 46 3.70 2.61 -15.79
C ILE A 46 4.08 1.22 -15.26
N TRP A 47 3.32 0.70 -14.29
CA TRP A 47 3.53 -0.64 -13.74
C TRP A 47 3.44 -1.72 -14.82
N ARG A 48 2.40 -1.70 -15.65
CA ARG A 48 2.28 -2.61 -16.81
C ARG A 48 3.48 -2.53 -17.74
N LYS A 49 3.93 -1.32 -18.07
CA LYS A 49 5.11 -1.14 -18.92
C LYS A 49 6.36 -1.76 -18.28
N MET A 50 6.57 -1.59 -16.98
CA MET A 50 7.71 -2.18 -16.27
C MET A 50 7.66 -3.72 -16.31
N LEU A 51 6.48 -4.31 -16.16
CA LEU A 51 6.30 -5.76 -16.23
C LEU A 51 6.48 -6.35 -17.64
N GLU A 52 6.28 -5.55 -18.68
CA GLU A 52 6.38 -5.97 -20.09
C GLU A 52 7.78 -5.75 -20.69
N ASP A 53 8.70 -5.11 -19.95
CA ASP A 53 10.03 -4.70 -20.42
C ASP A 53 11.14 -5.46 -19.66
N ASP A 54 12.36 -5.48 -20.22
CA ASP A 54 13.53 -6.11 -19.59
C ASP A 54 14.23 -5.11 -18.66
N VAL A 55 13.63 -4.89 -17.48
CA VAL A 55 14.07 -3.89 -16.50
C VAL A 55 14.14 -4.47 -15.10
N THR A 56 15.05 -3.95 -14.27
CA THR A 56 15.11 -4.29 -12.84
C THR A 56 14.13 -3.43 -12.03
N ILE A 57 13.23 -4.08 -11.30
CA ILE A 57 12.18 -3.45 -10.50
C ILE A 57 12.58 -3.38 -9.03
N PHE A 58 12.83 -2.16 -8.56
CA PHE A 58 13.02 -1.86 -7.13
C PHE A 58 11.69 -1.43 -6.50
N LEU A 59 11.28 -2.13 -5.44
CA LEU A 59 10.11 -1.78 -4.63
C LEU A 59 10.57 -1.17 -3.30
N GLY A 60 10.28 0.12 -3.12
CA GLY A 60 10.44 0.81 -1.84
C GLY A 60 9.20 0.67 -0.96
N LEU A 61 9.37 0.17 0.26
CA LEU A 61 8.28 -0.08 1.22
C LEU A 61 8.52 0.70 2.53
N ALA A 62 7.77 1.79 2.70
CA ALA A 62 7.84 2.68 3.85
C ALA A 62 6.45 2.86 4.50
N GLY A 63 6.42 3.39 5.73
CA GLY A 63 5.20 3.47 6.52
C GLY A 63 4.79 2.10 7.09
N ALA A 64 3.53 1.99 7.52
CA ALA A 64 2.99 0.81 8.20
C ALA A 64 2.16 -0.08 7.26
N LEU A 65 2.72 -0.44 6.10
CA LEU A 65 1.96 -1.15 5.05
C LEU A 65 1.65 -2.59 5.46
N SER A 66 2.58 -3.27 6.14
CA SER A 66 2.32 -4.61 6.67
C SER A 66 1.17 -4.60 7.69
N ALA A 67 1.26 -3.73 8.71
CA ALA A 67 0.22 -3.57 9.73
C ALA A 67 -1.12 -3.08 9.15
N GLY A 68 -1.07 -2.26 8.09
CA GLY A 68 -2.23 -1.79 7.34
C GLY A 68 -2.85 -2.84 6.40
N GLY A 69 -2.40 -4.10 6.47
CA GLY A 69 -3.02 -5.22 5.76
C GLY A 69 -2.47 -5.50 4.35
N LEU A 70 -1.36 -4.88 3.94
CA LEU A 70 -0.78 -5.08 2.60
C LEU A 70 0.33 -6.14 2.55
N ARG A 71 0.66 -6.79 3.68
CA ARG A 71 1.77 -7.76 3.75
C ARG A 71 1.64 -8.89 2.73
N LEU A 72 0.43 -9.40 2.51
CA LEU A 72 0.19 -10.51 1.56
C LEU A 72 0.27 -10.04 0.10
N ILE A 73 0.00 -8.76 -0.18
CA ILE A 73 0.24 -8.20 -1.53
C ILE A 73 1.73 -8.14 -1.79
N VAL A 74 2.52 -7.66 -0.82
CA VAL A 74 3.99 -7.63 -0.94
C VAL A 74 4.53 -9.05 -1.11
N ALA A 75 4.08 -10.01 -0.29
CA ALA A 75 4.46 -11.42 -0.41
C ALA A 75 4.09 -12.02 -1.77
N HIS A 76 2.91 -11.68 -2.31
CA HIS A 76 2.50 -12.10 -3.66
C HIS A 76 3.42 -11.53 -4.75
N LEU A 77 3.77 -10.24 -4.66
CA LEU A 77 4.68 -9.60 -5.61
C LEU A 77 6.06 -10.26 -5.63
N ILE A 78 6.60 -10.57 -4.45
CA ILE A 78 7.90 -11.25 -4.30
C ILE A 78 7.81 -12.69 -4.82
N SER A 79 6.79 -13.45 -4.38
CA SER A 79 6.68 -14.88 -4.68
C SER A 79 6.50 -15.16 -6.17
N ASN A 80 5.86 -14.23 -6.91
CA ASN A 80 5.64 -14.32 -8.34
C ASN A 80 6.69 -13.58 -9.17
N ARG A 81 7.78 -13.09 -8.54
CA ARG A 81 8.87 -12.36 -9.21
C ARG A 81 8.40 -11.12 -9.99
N TYR A 82 7.42 -10.40 -9.46
CA TYR A 82 7.03 -9.09 -10.00
C TYR A 82 7.95 -7.95 -9.54
N VAL A 83 8.84 -8.21 -8.57
CA VAL A 83 9.85 -7.27 -8.06
C VAL A 83 11.19 -7.98 -7.90
N ASP A 84 12.29 -7.29 -8.17
CA ASP A 84 13.64 -7.85 -8.10
C ASP A 84 14.37 -7.48 -6.82
N CYS A 85 14.11 -6.29 -6.28
CA CYS A 85 14.72 -5.79 -5.06
C CYS A 85 13.68 -5.11 -4.17
N LEU A 86 13.53 -5.60 -2.94
CA LEU A 86 12.74 -4.94 -1.90
C LEU A 86 13.66 -4.08 -1.03
N VAL A 87 13.32 -2.81 -0.87
CA VAL A 87 13.97 -1.89 0.06
C VAL A 87 12.92 -1.46 1.08
N SER A 88 13.08 -1.84 2.34
CA SER A 88 12.06 -1.58 3.38
C SER A 88 12.65 -1.06 4.68
N THR A 89 11.82 -0.35 5.45
CA THR A 89 12.09 -0.05 6.86
C THR A 89 11.89 -1.31 7.72
N GLY A 90 12.64 -1.41 8.83
CA GLY A 90 12.54 -2.56 9.74
C GLY A 90 11.13 -2.78 10.31
N ALA A 91 10.32 -1.73 10.43
CA ALA A 91 8.95 -1.82 10.91
C ALA A 91 8.08 -2.77 10.07
N ASN A 92 8.17 -2.73 8.72
CA ASN A 92 7.35 -3.62 7.90
C ASN A 92 7.72 -5.09 8.06
N LEU A 93 9.01 -5.37 8.30
CA LEU A 93 9.50 -6.73 8.58
C LEU A 93 9.01 -7.21 9.97
N TYR A 94 9.07 -6.33 10.97
CA TYR A 94 8.59 -6.61 12.31
C TYR A 94 7.08 -6.93 12.34
N HIS A 95 6.26 -6.09 11.68
CA HIS A 95 4.82 -6.32 11.59
C HIS A 95 4.45 -7.54 10.75
N ASP A 96 5.23 -7.87 9.70
CA ASP A 96 5.02 -9.12 8.96
C ASP A 96 5.36 -10.35 9.80
N LEU A 97 6.43 -10.30 10.61
CA LEU A 97 6.76 -11.35 11.59
C LEU A 97 5.63 -11.52 12.61
N HIS A 98 5.11 -10.42 13.17
CA HIS A 98 4.03 -10.44 14.15
C HIS A 98 2.82 -11.23 13.62
N GLU A 99 2.32 -10.91 12.43
CA GLU A 99 1.21 -11.66 11.84
C GLU A 99 1.58 -13.08 11.41
N THR A 100 2.83 -13.32 11.01
CA THR A 100 3.32 -14.66 10.68
C THR A 100 3.39 -15.57 11.91
N ARG A 101 3.56 -14.99 13.10
CA ARG A 101 3.49 -15.70 14.39
C ARG A 101 2.06 -15.95 14.87
N GLY A 102 1.05 -15.62 14.05
CA GLY A 102 -0.36 -15.85 14.36
C GLY A 102 -1.00 -14.78 15.23
N GLN A 103 -0.33 -13.64 15.41
CA GLN A 103 -0.86 -12.48 16.11
C GLN A 103 -1.59 -11.54 15.12
N HIS A 104 -2.27 -10.51 15.63
CA HIS A 104 -3.17 -9.71 14.82
C HIS A 104 -3.06 -8.21 15.07
N HIS A 105 -3.15 -7.44 13.99
CA HIS A 105 -3.52 -6.04 14.03
C HIS A 105 -5.05 -5.91 14.04
N TYR A 106 -5.56 -4.91 14.74
CA TYR A 106 -6.99 -4.68 14.91
C TYR A 106 -7.40 -3.33 14.34
N ILE A 107 -8.64 -3.24 13.86
CA ILE A 107 -9.22 -1.95 13.45
C ILE A 107 -9.37 -1.06 14.68
N GLY A 108 -8.85 0.14 14.59
CA GLY A 108 -8.88 1.17 15.60
C GLY A 108 -9.47 2.48 15.10
N SER A 109 -9.11 3.57 15.77
CA SER A 109 -9.53 4.91 15.41
C SER A 109 -8.38 5.89 15.62
N PRO A 110 -8.21 6.87 14.72
CA PRO A 110 -7.20 7.91 14.92
C PRO A 110 -7.59 8.89 16.03
N HIS A 111 -8.84 8.84 16.51
CA HIS A 111 -9.39 9.71 17.54
C HIS A 111 -9.48 9.06 18.92
N SER A 112 -8.89 7.86 19.10
CA SER A 112 -8.88 7.19 20.41
C SER A 112 -7.98 7.93 21.42
N ASP A 113 -8.33 7.84 22.71
CA ASP A 113 -7.53 8.41 23.79
C ASP A 113 -6.30 7.55 24.07
N ASP A 114 -5.12 8.07 23.73
CA ASP A 114 -3.85 7.36 23.89
C ASP A 114 -3.53 7.05 25.37
N ALA A 115 -4.02 7.84 26.33
CA ALA A 115 -3.81 7.54 27.74
C ALA A 115 -4.63 6.31 28.18
N ALA A 116 -5.84 6.16 27.65
CA ALA A 116 -6.66 4.97 27.87
C ALA A 116 -6.06 3.74 27.18
N LEU A 117 -5.60 3.88 25.93
CA LEU A 117 -4.92 2.81 25.20
C LEU A 117 -3.65 2.34 25.92
N ALA A 118 -2.81 3.26 26.38
CA ALA A 118 -1.59 2.94 27.11
C ALA A 118 -1.88 2.21 28.43
N LYS A 119 -2.95 2.59 29.14
CA LYS A 119 -3.38 1.91 30.37
C LYS A 119 -3.78 0.45 30.12
N GLU A 120 -4.38 0.18 28.96
CA GLU A 120 -4.78 -1.16 28.51
C GLU A 120 -3.67 -1.86 27.71
N ARG A 121 -2.47 -1.26 27.60
CA ARG A 121 -1.31 -1.81 26.88
C ARG A 121 -1.59 -2.07 25.39
N ILE A 122 -2.24 -1.11 24.75
CA ILE A 122 -2.56 -1.14 23.32
C ILE A 122 -1.70 -0.10 22.60
N ASP A 123 -0.91 -0.57 21.65
CA ASP A 123 -0.17 0.28 20.73
C ASP A 123 -1.04 0.69 19.55
N ARG A 124 -0.86 1.91 19.06
CA ARG A 124 -1.64 2.46 17.94
C ARG A 124 -0.75 3.00 16.83
N VAL A 125 -1.06 2.57 15.61
CA VAL A 125 -0.53 3.11 14.36
C VAL A 125 -1.70 3.72 13.59
N TYR A 126 -1.90 5.02 13.74
CA TYR A 126 -3.04 5.75 13.16
C TYR A 126 -4.41 5.15 13.59
N ASP A 127 -5.07 4.41 12.70
CA ASP A 127 -6.35 3.75 12.91
C ASP A 127 -6.22 2.23 13.05
N THR A 128 -5.02 1.75 13.38
CA THR A 128 -4.70 0.34 13.58
C THR A 128 -4.16 0.13 14.99
N PHE A 129 -4.68 -0.86 15.72
CA PHE A 129 -4.25 -1.22 17.07
C PHE A 129 -3.45 -2.53 17.07
N ALA A 130 -2.58 -2.68 18.06
CA ALA A 130 -1.83 -3.90 18.34
C ALA A 130 -1.68 -4.11 19.86
N SER A 131 -1.50 -5.35 20.28
CA SER A 131 -1.21 -5.68 21.68
C SER A 131 0.28 -5.44 21.98
N GLU A 132 0.58 -4.58 22.95
CA GLU A 132 1.96 -4.35 23.41
C GLU A 132 2.57 -5.65 23.96
N GLU A 133 1.77 -6.49 24.63
CA GLU A 133 2.24 -7.77 25.17
C GLU A 133 2.69 -8.73 24.07
N GLU A 134 2.00 -8.72 22.93
CA GLU A 134 2.38 -9.51 21.76
C GLU A 134 3.66 -9.00 21.11
N PHE A 135 3.87 -7.68 21.05
CA PHE A 135 5.11 -7.07 20.59
C PHE A 135 6.28 -7.39 21.51
N ILE A 136 6.13 -7.27 22.83
CA ILE A 136 7.15 -7.70 23.78
C ILE A 136 7.49 -9.19 23.59
N GLY A 137 6.48 -10.03 23.34
CA GLY A 137 6.67 -11.44 23.00
C GLY A 137 7.51 -11.66 21.73
N ASN A 138 7.35 -10.79 20.73
CA ASN A 138 8.15 -10.82 19.50
C ASN A 138 9.57 -10.33 19.73
N ASP A 139 9.76 -9.27 20.51
CA ASP A 139 11.08 -8.74 20.86
C ASP A 139 11.92 -9.81 21.56
N ASN A 140 11.34 -10.50 22.54
CA ASN A 140 12.00 -11.61 23.23
C ASN A 140 12.35 -12.75 22.27
N TRP A 141 11.43 -13.10 21.36
CA TRP A 141 11.69 -14.16 20.37
C TRP A 141 12.83 -13.79 19.39
N ILE A 142 12.89 -12.53 18.96
CA ILE A 142 13.99 -12.03 18.12
C ILE A 142 15.31 -12.07 18.91
N ALA A 143 15.29 -11.64 20.18
CA ALA A 143 16.46 -11.62 21.04
C ALA A 143 17.03 -13.02 21.32
N GLU A 144 16.18 -14.06 21.37
CA GLU A 144 16.63 -15.45 21.49
C GLU A 144 17.25 -16.01 20.21
N PHE A 145 16.85 -15.49 19.04
CA PHE A 145 17.37 -15.92 17.74
C PHE A 145 18.74 -15.30 17.40
N ALA A 146 18.96 -14.05 17.80
CA ALA A 146 20.15 -13.25 17.47
C ALA A 146 21.38 -13.60 18.33
#